data_AF-A0A0D0CLJ5-F1
#
_entry.id   AF-A0A0D0CLJ5-F1
#
_cell.length_a   1.000
_cell.length_b   1.000
_cell.length_c   1.000
_cell.angle_alpha   90.00
_cell.angle_beta   90.00
_cell.angle_gamma   90.00
#
_symmetry.space_group_name_H-M   'P 1'
#
loop_
_entity.id
_entity.type
_entity.pdbx_description
1 polymer ?
#
loop_
_entity_poly.entity_id
_entity_poly.type
_entity_poly.pdbx_seq_one_letter_code
_entity_poly.pdbx_strand_id
1 'polypeptide(L)'
;MDKRCYRPCPAIKDDLIVVHTNGVHSIGLDFCGCEDAEVPAIQLLRMQWFPASTNKSHTAAMYSVLEQFHLLSLESKVLVYEYYNALAHLPDNTGLAEPKDHHEQFLRMIQEWHHLKMVKQSGCGHNKAVIVSTQEGECAVLYPACIREMNLPSNWDQAPPEKQWLYGATVSIDAKFRLKHKAVSKDAVDPSLSCGWAYFLKHQ
;
A
#
# COMPACT_ATOMS: atom_id res chain seq x y z
N MET A 1 -19.34 -15.57 17.24
CA MET A 1 -19.68 -15.24 18.64
C MET A 1 -20.00 -13.77 18.69
N ASP A 2 -21.28 -13.45 18.84
CA ASP A 2 -21.80 -12.08 18.82
C ASP A 2 -21.53 -11.41 20.19
N LYS A 3 -20.31 -10.89 20.37
CA LYS A 3 -19.92 -10.23 21.62
C LYS A 3 -20.42 -8.79 21.59
N ARG A 4 -21.58 -8.56 22.18
CA ARG A 4 -22.12 -7.21 22.38
C ARG A 4 -21.24 -6.44 23.38
N CYS A 5 -20.86 -5.22 23.03
CA CYS A 5 -20.14 -4.34 23.95
C CYS A 5 -21.08 -3.78 25.01
N TYR A 6 -20.64 -3.75 26.28
CA TYR A 6 -21.42 -3.19 27.39
C TYR A 6 -21.29 -1.66 27.52
N ARG A 7 -20.31 -1.06 26.83
CA ARG A 7 -20.08 0.39 26.76
C ARG A 7 -19.75 0.81 25.32
N PRO A 8 -20.73 0.81 24.40
CA PRO A 8 -20.52 1.34 23.06
C PRO A 8 -20.29 2.86 23.12
N CYS A 9 -19.36 3.34 22.31
CA CYS A 9 -19.07 4.75 22.10
C CYS A 9 -19.25 5.07 20.61
N PRO A 10 -20.20 5.93 20.22
CA PRO A 10 -20.44 6.23 18.82
C PRO A 10 -19.26 6.94 18.18
N ALA A 11 -19.07 6.71 16.88
CA ALA A 11 -18.16 7.46 16.06
C ALA A 11 -18.51 8.97 16.09
N ILE A 12 -17.52 9.82 15.85
CA ILE A 12 -17.71 11.26 15.90
C ILE A 12 -18.76 11.66 14.87
N LYS A 13 -19.84 12.32 15.33
CA LYS A 13 -21.01 12.72 14.54
C LYS A 13 -21.82 11.58 13.91
N ASP A 14 -21.53 10.33 14.29
CA ASP A 14 -22.19 9.14 13.74
C ASP A 14 -22.14 9.07 12.19
N ASP A 15 -21.09 9.64 11.61
CA ASP A 15 -20.88 9.84 10.17
C ASP A 15 -19.48 9.31 9.79
N LEU A 16 -19.31 7.99 9.90
CA LEU A 16 -18.10 7.32 9.43
C LEU A 16 -18.27 6.99 7.94
N ILE A 17 -17.31 7.46 7.15
CA ILE A 17 -17.27 7.16 5.72
C ILE A 17 -16.54 5.84 5.49
N VAL A 18 -17.20 4.89 4.85
CA VAL A 18 -16.65 3.58 4.51
C VAL A 18 -16.61 3.42 3.00
N VAL A 19 -15.41 3.21 2.48
CA VAL A 19 -15.19 2.84 1.07
C VAL A 19 -15.32 1.32 0.93
N HIS A 20 -16.32 0.88 0.18
CA HIS A 20 -16.60 -0.52 -0.15
C HIS A 20 -16.47 -0.74 -1.67
N THR A 21 -16.35 -1.98 -2.10
CA THR A 21 -16.33 -2.38 -3.53
C THR A 21 -17.63 -2.05 -4.30
N ASN A 22 -18.70 -1.64 -3.60
CA ASN A 22 -20.00 -1.30 -4.18
C ASN A 22 -20.33 0.19 -4.06
N GLY A 23 -19.43 0.99 -3.48
CA GLY A 23 -19.63 2.41 -3.31
C GLY A 23 -19.01 3.00 -2.04
N VAL A 24 -19.22 4.30 -1.87
CA VAL A 24 -18.80 5.06 -0.70
C VAL A 24 -20.03 5.33 0.16
N HIS A 25 -20.00 4.89 1.41
CA HIS A 25 -21.16 4.93 2.31
C HIS A 25 -20.87 5.76 3.55
N SER A 26 -21.85 6.55 3.99
CA SER A 26 -21.86 7.16 5.33
C SER A 26 -22.65 6.25 6.26
N ILE A 27 -22.03 5.82 7.36
CA ILE A 27 -22.64 4.92 8.34
C ILE A 27 -22.40 5.40 9.77
N GLY A 28 -23.33 5.06 10.67
CA GLY A 28 -23.09 5.09 12.10
C GLY A 28 -22.33 3.84 12.55
N LEU A 29 -21.31 4.03 13.38
CA LEU A 29 -20.49 2.94 13.92
C LEU A 29 -20.22 3.18 15.42
N ASP A 30 -20.50 2.17 16.23
CA ASP A 30 -20.15 2.17 17.65
C ASP A 30 -18.83 1.45 17.89
N PHE A 31 -17.85 2.17 18.45
CA PHE A 31 -16.61 1.59 18.95
C PHE A 31 -16.82 0.99 20.35
N CYS A 32 -16.01 0.01 20.70
CA CYS A 32 -15.91 -0.45 22.08
C CYS A 32 -15.23 0.63 22.93
N GLY A 33 -15.90 1.08 23.99
CA GLY A 33 -15.40 2.05 24.97
C GLY A 33 -15.16 1.46 26.37
N CYS A 34 -15.00 0.14 26.48
CA CYS A 34 -14.61 -0.51 27.73
C CYS A 34 -13.19 -0.08 28.17
N GLU A 35 -12.84 -0.30 29.44
CA GLU A 35 -11.53 0.11 29.98
C GLU A 35 -10.35 -0.58 29.27
N ASP A 36 -10.50 -1.86 28.91
CA ASP A 36 -9.51 -2.62 28.13
C ASP A 36 -9.71 -2.49 26.61
N ALA A 37 -10.50 -1.51 26.15
CA ALA A 37 -10.74 -1.34 24.73
C ALA A 37 -9.48 -0.82 24.01
N GLU A 38 -9.19 -1.44 22.86
CA GLU A 38 -8.15 -0.96 21.97
C GLU A 38 -8.51 0.41 21.39
N VAL A 39 -7.51 1.13 20.89
CA VAL A 39 -7.75 2.39 20.17
C VAL A 39 -8.62 2.14 18.91
N PRO A 40 -9.46 3.11 18.48
CA PRO A 40 -10.40 2.94 17.37
C PRO A 40 -9.78 2.38 16.08
N ALA A 41 -8.57 2.82 15.73
CA ALA A 41 -7.85 2.33 14.56
C ALA A 41 -7.60 0.81 14.60
N ILE A 42 -7.25 0.26 15.77
CA ILE A 42 -7.05 -1.20 15.94
C ILE A 42 -8.39 -1.93 15.86
N GLN A 43 -9.46 -1.35 16.40
CA GLN A 43 -10.81 -1.93 16.29
C GLN A 43 -11.26 -2.04 14.83
N LEU A 44 -11.02 -1.00 14.02
CA LEU A 44 -11.27 -1.02 12.57
C LEU A 44 -10.46 -2.11 11.88
N LEU A 45 -9.16 -2.21 12.16
CA LEU A 45 -8.29 -3.23 11.57
C LEU A 45 -8.74 -4.66 11.93
N ARG A 46 -9.24 -4.88 13.16
CA ARG A 46 -9.84 -6.17 13.58
C ARG A 46 -11.12 -6.51 12.79
N MET A 47 -11.84 -5.51 12.31
CA MET A 47 -12.99 -5.67 11.41
C MET A 47 -12.60 -5.70 9.93
N GLN A 48 -11.30 -5.78 9.62
CA GLN A 48 -10.75 -5.72 8.24
C GLN A 48 -11.06 -4.39 7.53
N TRP A 49 -11.17 -3.31 8.30
CA TRP A 49 -11.32 -1.96 7.80
C TRP A 49 -10.03 -1.21 8.04
N PHE A 50 -9.42 -0.73 6.97
CA PHE A 50 -8.20 0.03 7.00
C PHE A 50 -8.54 1.50 7.27
N PRO A 51 -8.10 2.09 8.39
CA PRO A 51 -8.41 3.48 8.71
C PRO A 51 -7.53 4.44 7.91
N ALA A 52 -8.08 5.60 7.52
CA ALA A 52 -7.29 6.66 6.88
C ALA A 52 -6.38 7.43 7.87
N SER A 53 -6.55 7.22 9.17
CA SER A 53 -5.75 7.86 10.24
C SER A 53 -5.76 7.01 11.51
N THR A 54 -4.66 7.02 12.27
CA THR A 54 -4.54 6.27 13.53
C THR A 54 -5.23 6.92 14.73
N ASN A 55 -5.40 8.24 14.73
CA ASN A 55 -5.95 8.97 15.88
C ASN A 55 -7.48 9.06 15.84
N LYS A 56 -8.01 9.65 14.76
CA LYS A 56 -9.45 9.91 14.57
C LYS A 56 -9.80 9.73 13.10
N SER A 57 -9.96 8.49 12.68
CA SER A 57 -10.39 8.18 11.32
C SER A 57 -11.89 8.43 11.17
N HIS A 58 -12.25 9.46 10.42
CA HIS A 58 -13.60 9.63 9.88
C HIS A 58 -13.84 8.84 8.59
N THR A 59 -12.79 8.25 8.04
CA THR A 59 -12.82 7.49 6.80
C THR A 59 -12.06 6.18 6.98
N ALA A 60 -12.63 5.09 6.51
CA ALA A 60 -12.00 3.79 6.42
C ALA A 60 -12.30 3.14 5.07
N ALA A 61 -11.41 2.27 4.59
CA ALA A 61 -11.64 1.44 3.43
C ALA A 61 -11.66 -0.02 3.86
N MET A 62 -12.57 -0.82 3.32
CA MET A 62 -12.52 -2.27 3.56
C MET A 62 -11.31 -2.89 2.88
N TYR A 63 -10.74 -3.95 3.45
CA TYR A 63 -9.62 -4.65 2.82
C TYR A 63 -9.97 -5.14 1.42
N SER A 64 -11.23 -5.56 1.20
CA SER A 64 -11.72 -6.01 -0.11
C SER A 64 -11.55 -4.96 -1.21
N VAL A 65 -11.80 -3.67 -0.92
CA VAL A 65 -11.64 -2.60 -1.92
C VAL A 65 -10.17 -2.27 -2.18
N LEU A 66 -9.32 -2.33 -1.14
CA LEU A 66 -7.88 -2.12 -1.29
C LEU A 66 -7.24 -3.27 -2.08
N GLU A 67 -7.68 -4.51 -1.86
CA GLU A 67 -7.23 -5.69 -2.61
C GLU A 67 -7.68 -5.65 -4.07
N GLN A 68 -8.96 -5.33 -4.30
CA GLN A 68 -9.48 -5.18 -5.65
C GLN A 68 -8.72 -4.10 -6.42
N PHE A 69 -8.52 -2.91 -5.83
CA PHE A 69 -7.76 -1.84 -6.46
C PHE A 69 -6.31 -2.26 -6.72
N HIS A 70 -5.65 -2.89 -5.75
CA HIS A 70 -4.26 -3.33 -5.91
C HIS A 70 -4.10 -4.23 -7.13
N LEU A 71 -4.97 -5.23 -7.30
CA LEU A 71 -4.97 -6.11 -8.48
C LEU A 71 -5.24 -5.34 -9.77
N LEU A 72 -6.28 -4.49 -9.80
CA LEU A 72 -6.62 -3.70 -10.99
C LEU A 72 -5.49 -2.75 -11.40
N SER A 73 -4.80 -2.15 -10.43
CA SER A 73 -3.68 -1.25 -10.68
C SER A 73 -2.50 -1.95 -11.36
N LEU A 74 -2.28 -3.24 -11.03
CA LEU A 74 -1.23 -4.07 -11.62
C LEU A 74 -1.61 -4.55 -13.03
N GLU A 75 -2.85 -4.99 -13.22
CA GLU A 75 -3.30 -5.60 -14.49
C GLU A 75 -3.67 -4.56 -15.55
N SER A 76 -4.29 -3.46 -15.14
CA SER A 76 -4.98 -2.53 -16.07
C SER A 76 -4.53 -1.07 -15.96
N LYS A 77 -3.53 -0.76 -15.11
CA LYS A 77 -2.98 0.59 -14.91
C LYS A 77 -4.04 1.65 -14.55
N VAL A 78 -5.11 1.22 -13.88
CA VAL A 78 -6.19 2.10 -13.43
C VAL A 78 -5.64 3.11 -12.44
N LEU A 79 -6.02 4.38 -12.62
CA LEU A 79 -5.65 5.45 -11.69
C LEU A 79 -6.53 5.40 -10.45
N VAL A 80 -5.97 5.74 -9.28
CA VAL A 80 -6.71 5.81 -8.01
C VAL A 80 -7.94 6.72 -8.13
N TYR A 81 -7.76 7.87 -8.79
CA TYR A 81 -8.82 8.85 -9.04
C TYR A 81 -9.99 8.25 -9.85
N GLU A 82 -9.70 7.55 -10.94
CA GLU A 82 -10.72 6.93 -11.81
C GLU A 82 -11.48 5.84 -11.07
N TYR A 83 -10.77 5.00 -10.31
CA TYR A 83 -11.37 3.95 -9.52
C TYR A 83 -12.25 4.50 -8.39
N TYR A 84 -11.75 5.50 -7.66
CA TYR A 84 -12.52 6.14 -6.59
C TYR A 84 -13.80 6.79 -7.13
N ASN A 85 -13.72 7.51 -8.25
CA ASN A 85 -14.90 8.13 -8.86
C ASN A 85 -15.89 7.07 -9.35
N ALA A 86 -15.40 5.96 -9.92
CA ALA A 86 -16.27 4.85 -10.27
C ALA A 86 -17.01 4.31 -9.04
N LEU A 87 -16.34 4.15 -7.90
CA LEU A 87 -16.99 3.76 -6.64
C LEU A 87 -17.98 4.83 -6.17
N ALA A 88 -17.63 6.11 -6.20
CA ALA A 88 -18.50 7.20 -5.77
C ALA A 88 -19.80 7.26 -6.60
N HIS A 89 -19.75 6.91 -7.88
CA HIS A 89 -20.90 6.89 -8.79
C HIS A 89 -21.69 5.57 -8.82
N LEU A 90 -21.20 4.50 -8.19
CA LEU A 90 -21.93 3.21 -8.15
C LEU A 90 -23.30 3.30 -7.47
N PRO A 91 -23.45 3.99 -6.30
CA PRO A 91 -24.76 4.13 -5.67
C PRO A 91 -25.70 5.07 -6.44
N ASP A 92 -25.18 6.17 -6.96
CA ASP A 92 -25.92 7.17 -7.72
C ASP A 92 -25.01 7.83 -8.78
N ASN A 93 -25.31 7.57 -10.06
CA ASN A 93 -24.61 8.15 -11.20
C ASN A 93 -25.37 9.32 -11.85
N THR A 94 -26.40 9.85 -11.17
CA THR A 94 -27.19 10.99 -11.69
C THR A 94 -26.56 12.35 -11.39
N GLY A 95 -25.59 12.40 -10.48
CA GLY A 95 -24.97 13.64 -10.00
C GLY A 95 -25.86 14.46 -9.04
N LEU A 96 -27.00 13.90 -8.62
CA LEU A 96 -27.95 14.58 -7.75
C LEU A 96 -27.56 14.51 -6.27
N ALA A 97 -26.90 13.42 -5.86
CA ALA A 97 -26.42 13.21 -4.50
C ALA A 97 -24.93 12.83 -4.49
N GLU A 98 -24.06 13.74 -4.95
CA GLU A 98 -22.62 13.50 -4.91
C GLU A 98 -22.14 13.32 -3.45
N PRO A 99 -21.50 12.19 -3.11
CA PRO A 99 -20.90 12.01 -1.81
C PRO A 99 -19.75 13.01 -1.62
N LYS A 100 -19.46 13.35 -0.36
CA LYS A 100 -18.29 14.18 -0.03
C LYS A 100 -17.03 13.54 -0.61
N ASP A 101 -16.13 14.36 -1.15
CA ASP A 101 -14.88 13.85 -1.69
C ASP A 101 -13.94 13.39 -0.57
N HIS A 102 -13.63 12.09 -0.59
CA HIS A 102 -12.68 11.42 0.29
C HIS A 102 -11.54 10.75 -0.49
N HIS A 103 -11.30 11.18 -1.73
CA HIS A 103 -10.25 10.67 -2.61
C HIS A 103 -8.87 10.73 -1.95
N GLU A 104 -8.51 11.84 -1.32
CA GLU A 104 -7.19 12.03 -0.67
C GLU A 104 -6.96 11.02 0.46
N GLN A 105 -8.00 10.72 1.26
CA GLN A 105 -7.95 9.70 2.30
C GLN A 105 -7.78 8.32 1.68
N PHE A 106 -8.51 8.03 0.59
CA PHE A 106 -8.37 6.76 -0.13
C PHE A 106 -6.98 6.60 -0.74
N LEU A 107 -6.41 7.65 -1.32
CA LEU A 107 -5.06 7.65 -1.87
C LEU A 107 -4.01 7.31 -0.79
N ARG A 108 -4.11 7.90 0.39
CA ARG A 108 -3.22 7.58 1.53
C ARG A 108 -3.33 6.12 1.94
N MET A 109 -4.56 5.61 2.09
CA MET A 109 -4.79 4.20 2.43
C MET A 109 -4.20 3.26 1.37
N ILE A 110 -4.29 3.60 0.08
CA ILE A 110 -3.66 2.84 -1.00
C ILE A 110 -2.13 2.86 -0.91
N GLN A 111 -1.53 4.02 -0.63
CA GLN A 111 -0.07 4.14 -0.45
C GLN A 111 0.43 3.27 0.70
N GLU A 112 -0.22 3.34 1.86
CA GLU A 112 0.10 2.52 3.03
C GLU A 112 -0.15 1.03 2.74
N TRP A 113 -1.23 0.69 2.05
CA TRP A 113 -1.54 -0.68 1.65
C TRP A 113 -0.47 -1.29 0.74
N HIS A 114 -0.02 -0.54 -0.27
CA HIS A 114 1.06 -0.96 -1.16
C HIS A 114 2.37 -1.16 -0.39
N HIS A 115 2.69 -0.25 0.52
CA HIS A 115 3.84 -0.39 1.40
C HIS A 115 3.77 -1.67 2.23
N LEU A 116 2.63 -1.95 2.85
CA LEU A 116 2.42 -3.17 3.63
C LEU A 116 2.51 -4.44 2.78
N LYS A 117 1.99 -4.43 1.55
CA LYS A 117 2.11 -5.59 0.64
C LYS A 117 3.57 -5.84 0.24
N MET A 118 4.34 -4.78 -0.03
CA MET A 118 5.78 -4.88 -0.29
C MET A 118 6.55 -5.48 0.89
N VAL A 119 6.35 -4.96 2.10
CA VAL A 119 7.01 -5.48 3.33
C VAL A 119 6.61 -6.93 3.65
N LYS A 120 5.36 -7.30 3.36
CA LYS A 120 4.89 -8.69 3.50
C LYS A 120 5.55 -9.61 2.47
N GLN A 121 5.67 -9.17 1.22
CA GLN A 121 6.28 -9.95 0.14
C GLN A 121 7.78 -10.18 0.35
N SER A 122 8.51 -9.18 0.86
CA SER A 122 9.93 -9.31 1.16
C SER A 122 10.23 -10.14 2.41
N GLY A 123 9.23 -10.37 3.26
CA GLY A 123 9.41 -11.03 4.55
C GLY A 123 10.02 -10.14 5.63
N CYS A 124 10.37 -8.87 5.33
CA CYS A 124 10.93 -7.93 6.30
C CYS A 124 10.00 -7.70 7.51
N GLY A 125 8.69 -7.88 7.34
CA GLY A 125 7.73 -7.83 8.46
C GLY A 125 7.87 -8.95 9.51
N HIS A 126 8.62 -10.02 9.23
CA HIS A 126 8.88 -11.13 10.17
C HIS A 126 10.22 -11.01 10.91
N ASN A 127 11.04 -10.01 10.58
CA ASN A 127 12.26 -9.76 11.31
C ASN A 127 11.91 -9.49 12.78
N LYS A 128 12.65 -10.08 13.73
CA LYS A 128 12.42 -9.85 15.17
C LYS A 128 12.71 -8.39 15.56
N ALA A 129 13.52 -7.71 14.75
CA ALA A 129 13.71 -6.27 14.82
C ALA A 129 12.50 -5.52 14.20
N VAL A 130 12.30 -4.27 14.60
CA VAL A 130 11.24 -3.41 14.06
C VAL A 130 11.39 -3.27 12.55
N ILE A 131 10.28 -3.14 11.78
CA ILE A 131 10.28 -2.87 10.32
C ILE A 131 11.28 -1.75 9.92
N VAL A 132 11.52 -0.80 10.82
CA VAL A 132 12.50 0.30 10.66
C VAL A 132 13.94 -0.19 10.43
N SER A 133 14.29 -1.42 10.83
CA SER A 133 15.62 -2.00 10.60
C SER A 133 15.80 -2.58 9.19
N THR A 134 14.81 -2.46 8.31
CA THR A 134 14.91 -2.90 6.91
C THR A 134 16.07 -2.18 6.23
N GLN A 135 17.02 -2.95 5.70
CA GLN A 135 18.20 -2.41 5.02
C GLN A 135 17.88 -1.97 3.59
N GLU A 136 18.83 -1.26 2.99
CA GLU A 136 18.71 -0.81 1.61
C GLU A 136 18.59 -2.00 0.65
N GLY A 137 17.57 -1.96 -0.22
CA GLY A 137 17.29 -3.00 -1.20
C GLY A 137 16.72 -4.31 -0.64
N GLU A 138 16.46 -4.45 0.66
CA GLU A 138 15.92 -5.70 1.25
C GLU A 138 14.51 -6.06 0.74
N CYS A 139 13.71 -5.06 0.36
CA CYS A 139 12.41 -5.26 -0.25
C CYS A 139 12.45 -5.34 -1.78
N ALA A 140 13.63 -5.27 -2.41
CA ALA A 140 13.76 -5.36 -3.85
C ALA A 140 13.61 -6.83 -4.30
N VAL A 141 12.70 -7.09 -5.24
CA VAL A 141 12.58 -8.41 -5.85
C VAL A 141 13.77 -8.61 -6.79
N LEU A 142 14.57 -9.64 -6.52
CA LEU A 142 15.70 -9.96 -7.37
C LEU A 142 15.20 -10.54 -8.70
N TYR A 143 15.60 -9.92 -9.80
CA TYR A 143 15.27 -10.43 -11.13
C TYR A 143 16.01 -11.77 -11.38
N PRO A 144 15.30 -12.90 -11.62
CA PRO A 144 15.94 -14.21 -11.71
C PRO A 144 16.96 -14.33 -12.85
N ALA A 145 16.74 -13.62 -13.96
CA ALA A 145 17.65 -13.64 -15.10
C ALA A 145 18.80 -12.61 -14.97
N CYS A 146 18.87 -11.85 -13.88
CA CYS A 146 20.01 -10.99 -13.62
C CYS A 146 21.22 -11.87 -13.27
N ILE A 147 22.33 -11.69 -13.98
CA ILE A 147 23.56 -12.43 -13.76
C ILE A 147 24.13 -12.07 -12.38
N ARG A 148 24.26 -13.08 -11.52
CA ARG A 148 24.73 -13.00 -10.13
C ARG A 148 25.44 -14.29 -9.79
N GLU A 149 26.28 -14.28 -8.76
CA GLU A 149 27.03 -15.47 -8.31
C GLU A 149 26.13 -16.71 -8.11
N MET A 150 24.92 -16.52 -7.57
CA MET A 150 23.91 -17.58 -7.40
C MET A 150 23.48 -18.27 -8.71
N ASN A 151 23.49 -17.55 -9.83
CA ASN A 151 22.99 -18.01 -11.13
C ASN A 151 24.14 -18.41 -12.08
N LEU A 152 25.37 -18.50 -11.57
CA LEU A 152 26.56 -18.80 -12.35
C LEU A 152 27.15 -20.17 -11.97
N PRO A 153 27.71 -20.94 -12.92
CA PRO A 153 28.49 -22.15 -12.61
C PRO A 153 29.68 -21.79 -11.72
N SER A 154 30.09 -22.65 -10.78
CA SER A 154 31.17 -22.35 -9.83
C SER A 154 32.54 -22.01 -10.46
N ASN A 155 32.76 -22.33 -11.74
CA ASN A 155 33.97 -22.07 -12.51
C ASN A 155 33.74 -21.07 -13.67
N TRP A 156 32.70 -20.23 -13.57
CA TRP A 156 32.36 -19.23 -14.59
C TRP A 156 33.51 -18.25 -14.87
N ASP A 157 34.31 -17.95 -13.84
CA ASP A 157 35.46 -17.07 -13.84
C ASP A 157 36.67 -17.64 -14.62
N GLN A 158 36.74 -18.97 -14.73
CA GLN A 158 37.77 -19.69 -15.48
C GLN A 158 37.39 -19.97 -16.93
N ALA A 159 36.28 -19.40 -17.41
CA ALA A 159 35.83 -19.62 -18.76
C ALA A 159 36.87 -19.14 -19.80
N PRO A 160 37.06 -19.88 -20.91
CA PRO A 160 37.91 -19.43 -22.01
C PRO A 160 37.50 -18.04 -22.50
N PRO A 161 38.43 -17.19 -22.97
CA PRO A 161 38.12 -15.82 -23.41
C PRO A 161 36.96 -15.74 -24.41
N GLU A 162 36.84 -16.72 -25.31
CA GLU A 162 35.78 -16.83 -26.31
C GLU A 162 34.37 -17.06 -25.74
N LYS A 163 34.26 -17.48 -24.46
CA LYS A 163 33.00 -17.79 -23.78
C LYS A 163 32.69 -16.88 -22.59
N GLN A 164 33.60 -16.00 -22.20
CA GLN A 164 33.40 -15.08 -21.06
C GLN A 164 32.18 -14.17 -21.25
N TRP A 165 31.83 -13.83 -22.49
CA TRP A 165 30.66 -13.02 -22.82
C TRP A 165 29.33 -13.64 -22.35
N LEU A 166 29.25 -14.96 -22.18
CA LEU A 166 28.06 -15.66 -21.66
C LEU A 166 27.75 -15.29 -20.20
N TYR A 167 28.76 -14.84 -19.46
CA TYR A 167 28.66 -14.48 -18.04
C TYR A 167 28.74 -12.96 -17.82
N GLY A 168 28.74 -12.17 -18.91
CA GLY A 168 28.73 -10.71 -18.83
C GLY A 168 27.36 -10.17 -18.49
N ALA A 169 27.27 -9.30 -17.48
CA ALA A 169 26.01 -8.63 -17.13
C ALA A 169 25.60 -7.63 -18.22
N THR A 170 24.54 -7.94 -18.97
CA THR A 170 23.93 -6.99 -19.91
C THR A 170 23.00 -6.05 -19.16
N VAL A 171 23.41 -4.79 -19.03
CA VAL A 171 22.57 -3.72 -18.47
C VAL A 171 21.82 -3.05 -19.62
N SER A 172 20.57 -3.45 -19.83
CA SER A 172 19.68 -2.78 -20.77
C SER A 172 18.88 -1.71 -20.04
N ILE A 173 19.03 -0.47 -20.47
CA ILE A 173 18.24 0.65 -19.96
C ILE A 173 17.03 0.83 -20.87
N ASP A 174 15.84 0.51 -20.37
CA ASP A 174 14.60 0.81 -21.09
C ASP A 174 14.39 2.33 -21.13
N ALA A 175 14.61 2.95 -22.29
CA ALA A 175 14.43 4.37 -22.51
C ALA A 175 12.95 4.81 -22.50
N LYS A 176 11.99 3.89 -22.29
CA LYS A 176 10.56 4.19 -22.16
C LYS A 176 10.20 4.70 -20.76
N PHE A 177 11.02 5.59 -20.21
CA PHE A 177 10.82 6.20 -18.89
C PHE A 177 9.53 7.02 -18.84
N ARG A 178 8.43 6.39 -18.43
CA ARG A 178 7.27 7.08 -17.84
C ARG A 178 7.48 7.39 -16.36
N LEU A 179 8.63 7.00 -15.81
CA LEU A 179 9.00 7.22 -14.43
C LEU A 179 9.50 8.66 -14.26
N LYS A 180 8.55 9.60 -14.33
CA LYS A 180 8.79 10.98 -13.93
C LYS A 180 8.71 11.02 -12.42
N HIS A 181 9.85 11.18 -11.75
CA HIS A 181 9.84 11.66 -10.37
C HIS A 181 9.21 13.05 -10.42
N LYS A 182 7.93 13.18 -10.03
CA LYS A 182 7.37 14.50 -9.77
C LYS A 182 8.25 15.11 -8.68
N ALA A 183 8.66 16.36 -8.86
CA ALA A 183 9.40 17.06 -7.82
C ALA A 183 8.52 17.07 -6.56
N VAL A 184 8.87 16.21 -5.59
CA VAL A 184 8.24 16.22 -4.28
C VAL A 184 8.59 17.56 -3.66
N SER A 185 7.58 18.28 -3.14
CA SER A 185 7.80 19.65 -2.68
C SER A 185 8.86 19.68 -1.58
N LYS A 186 8.69 18.86 -0.52
CA LYS A 186 9.60 18.63 0.62
C LYS A 186 9.23 17.29 1.31
N ASP A 187 10.22 16.55 1.80
CA ASP A 187 10.01 15.31 2.59
C ASP A 187 9.20 15.56 3.89
N ALA A 188 9.30 16.78 4.45
CA ALA A 188 8.47 17.18 5.59
C ALA A 188 6.95 17.24 5.30
N VAL A 189 6.57 17.35 4.02
CA VAL A 189 5.17 17.44 3.59
C VAL A 189 4.66 16.10 3.07
N ASP A 190 5.54 15.32 2.42
CA ASP A 190 5.24 14.01 1.84
C ASP A 190 6.40 13.05 2.13
N PRO A 191 6.45 12.45 3.34
CA PRO A 191 7.54 11.60 3.76
C PRO A 191 7.48 10.24 3.06
N SER A 192 8.63 9.76 2.59
CA SER A 192 8.72 8.43 1.99
C SER A 192 8.53 7.32 3.04
N LEU A 193 7.60 6.39 2.78
CA LEU A 193 7.37 5.23 3.67
C LEU A 193 8.49 4.19 3.60
N SER A 194 9.22 4.10 2.48
CA SER A 194 10.15 2.99 2.19
C SER A 194 11.46 3.48 1.56
N CYS A 195 11.95 4.62 2.02
CA CYS A 195 13.14 5.29 1.49
C CYS A 195 14.36 4.34 1.47
N GLY A 196 14.77 3.89 0.27
CA GLY A 196 15.88 2.94 0.11
C GLY A 196 15.50 1.45 0.12
N TRP A 197 14.27 1.05 0.47
CA TRP A 197 14.00 -0.38 0.75
C TRP A 197 13.86 -1.23 -0.51
N ALA A 198 13.46 -0.63 -1.63
CA ALA A 198 13.26 -1.34 -2.90
C ALA A 198 14.27 -0.86 -3.95
N TYR A 199 13.81 -0.50 -5.15
CA TYR A 199 14.69 -0.14 -6.27
C TYR A 199 15.22 1.30 -6.23
N PHE A 200 14.64 2.17 -5.40
CA PHE A 200 15.08 3.57 -5.26
C PHE A 200 16.05 3.68 -4.09
N LEU A 201 17.21 4.30 -4.34
CA LEU A 201 18.21 4.62 -3.32
C LEU A 201 17.74 5.81 -2.47
N LYS A 202 18.31 5.94 -1.27
CA LYS A 202 18.11 7.14 -0.45
C LYS A 202 18.72 8.36 -1.16
N HIS A 203 17.98 9.47 -1.20
CA HIS A 203 18.54 10.74 -1.65
C HIS A 203 19.64 11.18 -0.66
N GLN A 204 20.82 11.52 -1.19
CA GLN A 204 21.90 12.18 -0.46
C GLN A 204 21.60 13.67 -0.25
#